data_AF-G2YA65-F1
#
_entry.id   AF-G2YA65-F1
#
_cell.length_a   1.000
_cell.length_b   1.000
_cell.length_c   1.000
_cell.angle_alpha   90.00
_cell.angle_beta   90.00
_cell.angle_gamma   90.00
#
_symmetry.space_group_name_H-M   'P 1'
#
loop_
_entity.id
_entity.type
_entity.pdbx_description
1 polymer ?
#
loop_
_entity_poly.entity_id
_entity_poly.type
_entity_poly.pdbx_seq_one_letter_code
_entity_poly.pdbx_strand_id
1 'polypeptide(L)'
;MEHKMEHKMEYKQSLPVFSQSITPRIIIHGGAGNILPANLPPAKYKLYHDSLLRIISNTHYFLTSPSSFPLHKTSSSTTTALDAVTYAVTQLEDNPLFNSGHGAVFTRDGINELEASIMVSSGKKKRGVGLMGLQHVKNPIKLAREMLIRGEQDLEGGNGEHRGPMSAEEVAFMQSHGAQGHSQLHKYSAEKLAKEWGLELVDEKYFFVQARNLWCCVP
;
A
#
# COMPACT_ATOMS: atom_id res chain seq x y z
N MET A 1 -52.58 -35.07 -2.63
CA MET A 1 -51.55 -35.18 -1.57
C MET A 1 -50.21 -34.87 -2.21
N GLU A 2 -49.78 -33.61 -2.12
CA GLU A 2 -48.54 -33.13 -2.74
C GLU A 2 -47.33 -33.58 -1.92
N HIS A 3 -46.40 -34.26 -2.59
CA HIS A 3 -45.12 -34.67 -2.03
C HIS A 3 -44.15 -33.47 -2.09
N LYS A 4 -43.84 -32.85 -0.94
CA LYS A 4 -42.74 -31.88 -0.83
C LYS A 4 -41.41 -32.64 -0.76
N MET A 5 -40.55 -32.49 -1.78
CA MET A 5 -39.14 -32.85 -1.69
C MET A 5 -38.39 -31.75 -0.93
N GLU A 6 -37.87 -32.06 0.26
CA GLU A 6 -36.93 -31.21 0.97
C GLU A 6 -35.53 -31.35 0.35
N HIS A 7 -35.12 -30.34 -0.40
CA HIS A 7 -33.73 -30.20 -0.84
C HIS A 7 -32.89 -29.69 0.35
N LYS A 8 -32.27 -30.60 1.11
CA LYS A 8 -31.24 -30.25 2.10
C LYS A 8 -30.01 -29.74 1.36
N MET A 9 -29.78 -28.43 1.42
CA MET A 9 -28.51 -27.81 1.04
C MET A 9 -27.45 -28.24 2.06
N GLU A 10 -26.62 -29.20 1.67
CA GLU A 10 -25.46 -29.64 2.44
C GLU A 10 -24.37 -28.57 2.33
N TYR A 11 -24.29 -27.68 3.32
CA TYR A 11 -23.16 -26.75 3.43
C TYR A 11 -21.90 -27.56 3.73
N LYS A 12 -20.94 -27.50 2.80
CA LYS A 12 -19.61 -28.10 2.92
C LYS A 12 -18.99 -27.67 4.27
N GLN A 13 -18.88 -28.62 5.20
CA GLN A 13 -18.30 -28.38 6.52
C GLN A 13 -16.92 -27.71 6.37
N SER A 14 -16.69 -26.66 7.16
CA SER A 14 -15.39 -25.99 7.22
C SER A 14 -14.33 -26.98 7.68
N LEU A 15 -13.34 -27.24 6.83
CA LEU A 15 -12.20 -28.08 7.18
C LEU A 15 -11.49 -27.53 8.42
N PRO A 16 -10.95 -28.40 9.29
CA PRO A 16 -10.20 -27.97 10.46
C PRO A 16 -9.04 -27.06 10.03
N VAL A 17 -8.94 -25.89 10.66
CA VAL A 17 -7.85 -24.93 10.44
C VAL A 17 -6.58 -25.55 11.01
N PHE A 18 -5.84 -26.27 10.18
CA PHE A 18 -4.48 -26.66 10.52
C PHE A 18 -3.66 -25.38 10.65
N SER A 19 -3.20 -25.10 11.88
CA SER A 19 -2.18 -24.08 12.16
C SER A 19 -0.83 -24.53 11.60
N GLN A 20 -0.72 -24.65 10.28
CA GLN A 20 0.57 -24.81 9.63
C GLN A 20 1.30 -23.47 9.71
N SER A 21 2.51 -23.49 10.28
CA SER A 21 3.43 -22.36 10.22
C SER A 21 3.74 -22.07 8.75
N ILE A 22 3.17 -21.00 8.21
CA ILE A 22 3.46 -20.54 6.85
C ILE A 22 4.80 -19.81 6.87
N THR A 23 5.76 -20.27 6.08
CA THR A 23 6.99 -19.50 5.83
C THR A 23 6.66 -18.33 4.90
N PRO A 24 6.74 -17.07 5.36
CA PRO A 24 6.40 -15.94 4.51
C PRO A 24 7.41 -15.78 3.37
N ARG A 25 6.92 -15.34 2.21
CA ARG A 25 7.73 -15.03 1.03
C ARG A 25 7.42 -13.59 0.61
N ILE A 26 8.47 -12.83 0.30
CA ILE A 26 8.36 -11.46 -0.16
C ILE A 26 8.99 -11.39 -1.54
N ILE A 27 8.32 -10.68 -2.45
CA ILE A 27 8.81 -10.37 -3.79
C ILE A 27 8.66 -8.85 -3.96
N ILE A 28 9.68 -8.21 -4.52
CA ILE A 28 9.67 -6.77 -4.83
C ILE A 28 10.09 -6.56 -6.28
N HIS A 29 9.67 -5.44 -6.87
CA HIS A 29 10.18 -4.97 -8.16
C HIS A 29 10.42 -3.46 -8.11
N GLY A 30 11.39 -2.99 -8.90
CA GLY A 30 11.71 -1.56 -9.05
C GLY A 30 11.14 -0.93 -10.34
N GLY A 31 10.34 -1.68 -11.09
CA GLY A 31 9.80 -1.30 -12.40
C GLY A 31 10.33 -2.20 -13.52
N ALA A 32 9.62 -2.23 -14.64
CA ALA A 32 9.98 -2.93 -15.86
C ALA A 32 9.84 -1.98 -17.05
N GLY A 33 10.44 -2.32 -18.20
CA GLY A 33 10.36 -1.48 -19.40
C GLY A 33 11.51 -1.76 -20.35
N ASN A 34 11.93 -0.73 -21.09
CA ASN A 34 13.03 -0.82 -22.05
C ASN A 34 14.40 -0.90 -21.34
N ILE A 35 14.66 -1.99 -20.63
CA ILE A 35 15.90 -2.26 -19.90
C ILE A 35 16.76 -3.20 -20.74
N LEU A 36 17.75 -2.63 -21.43
CA LEU A 36 18.66 -3.33 -22.33
C LEU A 36 20.10 -3.23 -21.79
N PRO A 37 20.97 -4.21 -22.09
CA PRO A 37 22.39 -4.09 -21.73
C PRO A 37 23.05 -2.79 -22.24
N ALA A 38 22.57 -2.26 -23.38
CA ALA A 38 23.05 -1.01 -23.94
C ALA A 38 22.72 0.24 -23.09
N ASN A 39 21.59 0.25 -22.37
CA ASN A 39 21.16 1.39 -21.56
C ASN A 39 21.25 1.15 -20.04
N LEU A 40 21.60 -0.08 -19.63
CA LEU A 40 21.94 -0.45 -18.26
C LEU A 40 23.35 -1.07 -18.19
N PRO A 41 24.42 -0.25 -18.24
CA PRO A 41 25.79 -0.72 -18.11
C PRO A 41 26.01 -1.49 -16.79
N PRO A 42 27.02 -2.38 -16.69
CA PRO A 42 27.25 -3.25 -15.54
C PRO A 42 27.31 -2.50 -14.19
N ALA A 43 27.91 -1.32 -14.15
CA ALA A 43 27.97 -0.49 -12.95
C ALA A 43 26.56 -0.04 -12.49
N LYS A 44 25.71 0.43 -13.40
CA LYS A 44 24.33 0.80 -13.08
C LYS A 44 23.51 -0.42 -12.68
N TYR A 45 23.63 -1.53 -13.42
CA TYR A 45 22.97 -2.79 -13.07
C TYR A 45 23.29 -3.20 -11.63
N LYS A 46 24.58 -3.16 -11.26
CA LYS A 46 25.03 -3.50 -9.90
C LYS A 46 24.39 -2.60 -8.85
N LEU A 47 24.29 -1.29 -9.08
CA LEU A 47 23.64 -0.37 -8.15
C LEU A 47 22.16 -0.72 -7.91
N TYR A 48 21.40 -0.98 -8.98
CA TYR A 48 20.00 -1.40 -8.87
C TYR A 48 19.87 -2.75 -8.15
N HIS A 49 20.70 -3.72 -8.53
CA HIS A 49 20.70 -5.05 -7.95
C HIS A 49 21.04 -5.05 -6.46
N ASP A 50 22.13 -4.39 -6.07
CA ASP A 50 22.55 -4.25 -4.67
C ASP A 50 21.47 -3.53 -3.86
N SER A 51 20.83 -2.52 -4.45
CA SER A 51 19.75 -1.80 -3.79
C SER A 51 18.51 -2.68 -3.57
N LEU A 52 18.09 -3.46 -4.57
CA LEU A 52 16.97 -4.39 -4.42
C LEU A 52 17.28 -5.47 -3.38
N LEU A 53 18.50 -6.03 -3.40
CA LEU A 53 18.97 -6.98 -2.40
C LEU A 53 18.92 -6.40 -0.99
N ARG A 54 19.39 -5.16 -0.81
CA ARG A 54 19.32 -4.48 0.49
C ARG A 54 17.88 -4.30 0.97
N ILE A 55 16.97 -3.84 0.09
CA ILE A 55 15.56 -3.62 0.45
C ILE A 55 14.89 -4.94 0.84
N ILE A 56 15.07 -6.01 0.06
CA ILE A 56 14.46 -7.31 0.36
C ILE A 56 15.05 -7.93 1.62
N SER A 57 16.36 -7.83 1.85
CA SER A 57 17.01 -8.32 3.07
C SER A 57 16.53 -7.56 4.31
N ASN A 58 16.46 -6.23 4.24
CA ASN A 58 15.94 -5.39 5.32
C ASN A 58 14.48 -5.74 5.63
N THR A 59 13.65 -5.93 4.59
CA THR A 59 12.23 -6.24 4.76
C THR A 59 12.04 -7.65 5.32
N HIS A 60 12.83 -8.61 4.86
CA HIS A 60 12.81 -9.97 5.39
C HIS A 60 13.19 -9.97 6.87
N TYR A 61 14.26 -9.27 7.24
CA TYR A 61 14.66 -9.10 8.64
C TYR A 61 13.55 -8.43 9.47
N PHE A 62 12.92 -7.38 8.94
CA PHE A 62 11.80 -6.69 9.60
C PHE A 62 10.59 -7.61 9.82
N LEU A 63 10.30 -8.51 8.87
CA LEU A 63 9.18 -9.45 8.96
C LEU A 63 9.46 -10.63 9.92
N THR A 64 10.71 -11.09 10.01
CA THR A 64 11.07 -12.28 10.81
C THR A 64 11.63 -11.97 12.19
N SER A 65 12.06 -10.73 12.45
CA SER A 65 12.60 -10.35 13.76
C SER A 65 11.48 -10.09 14.76
N PRO A 66 11.54 -10.68 15.98
CA PRO A 66 10.62 -10.35 17.05
C PRO A 66 10.86 -8.90 17.52
N SER A 67 9.99 -8.00 17.07
CA SER A 67 9.75 -6.64 17.57
C SER A 67 10.97 -5.75 17.87
N SER A 68 11.27 -4.80 16.98
CA SER A 68 11.97 -3.54 17.36
C SER A 68 11.57 -2.32 16.53
N PHE A 69 10.69 -2.43 15.54
CA PHE A 69 10.24 -1.28 14.74
C PHE A 69 8.74 -1.03 14.91
N PRO A 70 8.34 0.00 15.67
CA PRO A 70 6.94 0.37 15.80
C PRO A 70 6.51 1.21 14.60
N LEU A 71 5.88 0.59 13.60
CA LEU A 71 4.95 1.29 12.71
C LEU A 71 3.55 1.42 13.35
N HIS A 72 3.34 0.82 14.53
CA HIS A 72 2.13 1.03 15.35
C HIS A 72 2.39 0.79 16.84
N LYS A 73 1.71 1.55 17.71
CA LYS A 73 1.71 1.42 19.19
C LYS A 73 0.64 0.42 19.69
N THR A 74 0.29 -0.59 18.92
CA THR A 74 -0.75 -1.57 19.32
C THR A 74 -0.10 -2.89 19.72
N SER A 75 -0.67 -3.53 20.74
CA SER A 75 -0.05 -4.56 21.60
C SER A 75 0.23 -5.92 20.97
N SER A 76 0.23 -6.05 19.64
CA SER A 76 0.56 -7.30 18.94
C SER A 76 2.04 -7.31 18.59
N SER A 77 2.80 -8.20 19.23
CA SER A 77 4.26 -8.35 19.10
C SER A 77 4.74 -8.92 17.75
N THR A 78 3.89 -8.91 16.70
CA THR A 78 4.16 -9.57 15.41
C THR A 78 3.99 -8.60 14.24
N THR A 79 5.04 -8.51 13.42
CA THR A 79 5.01 -7.75 12.15
C THR A 79 4.01 -8.38 11.18
N THR A 80 3.08 -7.59 10.64
CA THR A 80 2.10 -8.09 9.66
C THR A 80 2.63 -8.02 8.23
N ALA A 81 1.97 -8.73 7.30
CA ALA A 81 2.25 -8.56 5.86
C ALA A 81 2.04 -7.11 5.39
N LEU A 82 1.06 -6.41 5.96
CA LEU A 82 0.78 -5.00 5.67
C LEU A 82 1.96 -4.10 6.09
N ASP A 83 2.54 -4.34 7.26
CA ASP A 83 3.71 -3.60 7.72
C ASP A 83 4.92 -3.88 6.84
N ALA A 84 5.16 -5.15 6.48
CA ALA A 84 6.29 -5.54 5.65
C ALA A 84 6.23 -4.92 4.24
N VAL A 85 5.08 -4.92 3.58
CA VAL A 85 4.95 -4.26 2.26
C VAL A 85 5.10 -2.75 2.36
N THR A 86 4.56 -2.13 3.41
CA THR A 86 4.71 -0.67 3.62
C THR A 86 6.17 -0.31 3.83
N TYR A 87 6.91 -1.10 4.61
CA TYR A 87 8.33 -0.90 4.84
C TYR A 87 9.18 -1.11 3.57
N ALA A 88 8.88 -2.14 2.78
CA ALA A 88 9.57 -2.39 1.51
C ALA A 88 9.36 -1.24 0.52
N VAL A 89 8.11 -0.79 0.35
CA VAL A 89 7.77 0.28 -0.60
C VAL A 89 8.28 1.63 -0.12
N THR A 90 8.25 1.91 1.18
CA THR A 90 8.88 3.13 1.74
C THR A 90 10.37 3.20 1.36
N GLN A 91 11.11 2.09 1.45
CA GLN A 91 12.52 2.06 1.05
C GLN A 91 12.72 2.19 -0.47
N LEU A 92 11.73 1.81 -1.29
CA LEU A 92 11.74 2.07 -2.74
C LEU A 92 11.46 3.55 -3.03
N GLU A 93 10.48 4.15 -2.35
CA GLU A 93 10.10 5.56 -2.46
C GLU A 93 11.20 6.50 -1.97
N ASP A 94 11.96 6.14 -0.93
CA ASP A 94 13.06 6.97 -0.42
C ASP A 94 14.31 6.88 -1.31
N ASN A 95 14.33 6.01 -2.32
CA ASN A 95 15.53 5.68 -3.07
C ASN A 95 15.52 6.27 -4.48
N PRO A 96 16.43 7.21 -4.79
CA PRO A 96 16.46 7.96 -6.04
C PRO A 96 16.67 7.11 -7.29
N LEU A 97 17.09 5.85 -7.13
CA LEU A 97 17.27 4.91 -8.23
C LEU A 97 15.93 4.44 -8.82
N PHE A 98 14.83 4.44 -8.06
CA PHE A 98 13.54 3.93 -8.54
C PHE A 98 12.61 5.06 -8.98
N ASN A 99 11.65 4.74 -9.84
CA ASN A 99 10.64 5.70 -10.28
C ASN A 99 9.46 5.63 -9.30
N SER A 100 9.67 6.12 -8.08
CA SER A 100 8.68 6.11 -7.01
C SER A 100 9.16 7.07 -5.92
N GLY A 101 8.30 7.95 -5.42
CA GLY A 101 8.71 8.95 -4.42
C GLY A 101 9.92 9.77 -4.88
N HIS A 102 10.97 9.79 -4.05
CA HIS A 102 12.26 10.40 -4.38
C HIS A 102 12.88 9.72 -5.61
N GLY A 103 12.91 10.41 -6.74
CA GLY A 103 13.32 9.83 -8.03
C GLY A 103 12.17 9.60 -9.00
N ALA A 104 10.97 10.11 -8.71
CA ALA A 104 9.83 10.11 -9.62
C ALA A 104 10.14 10.81 -10.96
N VAL A 105 9.51 10.31 -12.03
CA VAL A 105 9.52 10.95 -13.35
C VAL A 105 8.59 12.16 -13.39
N PHE A 106 8.80 13.01 -14.38
CA PHE A 106 7.95 14.17 -14.63
C PHE A 106 6.76 13.82 -15.51
N THR A 107 5.65 14.52 -15.29
CA THR A 107 4.56 14.60 -16.25
C THR A 107 5.00 15.47 -17.45
N ARG A 108 4.15 15.53 -18.48
CA ARG A 108 4.36 16.44 -19.63
C ARG A 108 4.48 17.90 -19.20
N ASP A 109 3.83 18.27 -18.10
CA ASP A 109 3.81 19.65 -17.59
C ASP A 109 5.04 19.94 -16.70
N GLY A 110 6.00 19.01 -16.60
CA GLY A 110 7.27 19.22 -15.90
C GLY A 110 7.17 19.13 -14.38
N ILE A 111 6.11 18.53 -13.85
CA ILE A 111 5.85 18.34 -12.41
C ILE A 111 5.94 16.85 -12.03
N ASN A 112 6.24 16.54 -10.78
CA ASN A 112 6.14 15.18 -10.26
C ASN A 112 4.73 14.96 -9.71
N GLU A 113 4.02 13.96 -10.22
CA GLU A 113 2.74 13.50 -9.65
C GLU A 113 2.87 12.03 -9.29
N LEU A 114 2.57 11.72 -8.02
CA LEU A 114 2.79 10.41 -7.42
C LEU A 114 1.48 9.67 -7.22
N GLU A 115 1.57 8.36 -7.33
CA GLU A 115 0.47 7.43 -7.09
C GLU A 115 0.96 6.29 -6.21
N ALA A 116 0.07 5.77 -5.37
CA ALA A 116 0.30 4.55 -4.61
C ALA A 116 -1.00 3.84 -4.32
N SER A 117 -0.93 2.52 -4.17
CA SER A 117 -2.05 1.74 -3.68
C SER A 117 -1.59 0.64 -2.74
N ILE A 118 -2.49 0.22 -1.87
CA ILE A 118 -2.25 -0.89 -0.94
C ILE A 118 -3.53 -1.70 -0.81
N MET A 119 -3.39 -3.02 -0.72
CA MET A 119 -4.51 -3.93 -0.59
C MET A 119 -4.19 -5.00 0.45
N VAL A 120 -5.17 -5.36 1.27
CA VAL A 120 -5.07 -6.47 2.21
C VAL A 120 -6.21 -7.46 1.97
N SER A 121 -5.88 -8.75 2.09
CA SER A 121 -6.86 -9.83 2.06
C SER A 121 -6.72 -10.67 3.33
N SER A 122 -7.80 -10.79 4.11
CA SER A 122 -7.86 -11.65 5.28
C SER A 122 -9.03 -12.61 5.12
N GLY A 123 -8.72 -13.87 4.74
CA GLY A 123 -9.73 -14.83 4.30
C GLY A 123 -10.53 -14.31 3.09
N LYS A 124 -11.84 -14.14 3.26
CA LYS A 124 -12.75 -13.61 2.22
C LYS A 124 -12.84 -12.08 2.21
N LYS A 125 -12.35 -11.40 3.26
CA LYS A 125 -12.40 -9.93 3.36
C LYS A 125 -11.27 -9.31 2.56
N LYS A 126 -11.60 -8.38 1.67
CA LYS A 126 -10.65 -7.64 0.84
C LYS A 126 -10.88 -6.15 1.02
N ARG A 127 -9.80 -5.39 1.21
CA ARG A 127 -9.83 -3.93 1.35
C ARG A 127 -8.68 -3.35 0.56
N GLY A 128 -8.85 -2.14 0.04
CA GLY A 128 -7.83 -1.48 -0.74
C GLY A 128 -7.94 0.03 -0.70
N VAL A 129 -6.80 0.69 -0.88
CA VAL A 129 -6.73 2.15 -0.99
C VAL A 129 -5.90 2.49 -2.21
N GLY A 130 -6.38 3.44 -3.01
CA GLY A 130 -5.64 4.07 -4.10
C GLY A 130 -5.49 5.57 -3.87
N LEU A 131 -4.31 6.10 -4.18
CA LEU A 131 -3.96 7.50 -4.11
C LEU A 131 -3.37 7.93 -5.44
N MET A 132 -3.77 9.10 -5.92
CA MET A 132 -3.32 9.64 -7.20
C MET A 132 -3.04 11.14 -7.11
N GLY A 133 -2.13 11.63 -7.95
CA GLY A 133 -1.87 13.07 -8.11
C GLY A 133 -1.24 13.73 -6.88
N LEU A 134 -0.53 12.98 -6.03
CA LEU A 134 0.15 13.56 -4.88
C LEU A 134 1.42 14.29 -5.32
N GLN A 135 1.74 15.39 -4.67
CA GLN A 135 2.88 16.26 -4.99
C GLN A 135 3.71 16.63 -3.76
N HIS A 136 3.17 16.42 -2.55
CA HIS A 136 3.81 16.85 -1.30
C HIS A 136 4.00 15.71 -0.30
N VAL A 137 3.33 14.58 -0.46
CA VAL A 137 3.42 13.44 0.47
C VAL A 137 4.71 12.67 0.20
N LYS A 138 5.67 12.71 1.12
CA LYS A 138 6.99 12.11 0.93
C LYS A 138 6.94 10.62 0.58
N ASN A 139 6.10 9.88 1.30
CA ASN A 139 5.89 8.45 1.11
C ASN A 139 4.41 8.13 0.89
N PRO A 140 3.93 8.16 -0.37
CA PRO A 140 2.54 7.85 -0.72
C PRO A 140 2.02 6.53 -0.13
N ILE A 141 2.85 5.48 -0.03
CA ILE A 141 2.41 4.19 0.54
C ILE A 141 2.02 4.29 2.03
N LYS A 142 2.69 5.16 2.80
CA LYS A 142 2.35 5.36 4.22
C LYS A 142 0.97 5.99 4.35
N LEU A 143 0.63 6.94 3.48
CA LEU A 143 -0.71 7.51 3.45
C LEU A 143 -1.76 6.46 3.08
N ALA A 144 -1.49 5.62 2.08
CA ALA A 144 -2.39 4.56 1.68
C ALA A 144 -2.63 3.55 2.83
N ARG A 145 -1.57 3.20 3.57
CA ARG A 145 -1.67 2.36 4.78
C ARG A 145 -2.51 3.02 5.85
N GLU A 146 -2.27 4.29 6.18
CA GLU A 146 -3.01 5.00 7.21
C GLU A 146 -4.50 5.10 6.88
N MET A 147 -4.85 5.36 5.61
CA MET A 147 -6.23 5.30 5.14
C MET A 147 -6.84 3.91 5.31
N LEU A 148 -6.09 2.85 5.00
CA LEU A 148 -6.56 1.48 5.10
C LEU A 148 -6.85 1.07 6.55
N ILE A 149 -5.98 1.47 7.49
CA ILE A 149 -6.12 1.17 8.93
C ILE A 149 -7.26 1.97 9.54
N ARG A 150 -7.35 3.27 9.23
CA ARG A 150 -8.44 4.12 9.75
C ARG A 150 -9.79 3.68 9.20
N GLY A 151 -9.86 3.34 7.92
CA GLY A 151 -11.06 2.77 7.31
C GLY A 151 -11.44 1.37 7.82
N GLU A 152 -10.57 0.68 8.59
CA GLU A 152 -10.95 -0.56 9.28
C GLU A 152 -11.91 -0.30 10.43
N GLN A 153 -11.66 0.74 11.20
CA GLN A 153 -12.50 1.16 12.34
C GLN A 153 -13.91 1.51 11.87
N ASP A 154 -14.01 2.16 10.70
CA ASP A 154 -15.29 2.53 10.07
C ASP A 154 -16.12 1.31 9.64
N LEU A 155 -15.46 0.20 9.28
CA LEU A 155 -16.14 -1.03 8.87
C LEU A 155 -16.51 -1.94 10.04
N GLU A 156 -15.77 -1.89 11.15
CA GLU A 156 -16.09 -2.65 12.38
C GLU A 156 -17.32 -2.09 13.11
N GLY A 157 -17.65 -0.81 12.91
CA GLY A 157 -18.92 -0.20 13.34
C GLY A 157 -20.13 -0.61 12.49
N GLY A 158 -19.93 -1.36 11.41
CA GLY A 158 -20.99 -1.86 10.53
C GLY A 158 -21.07 -3.38 10.53
N ASN A 159 -22.27 -3.93 10.67
CA ASN A 159 -22.51 -5.36 10.53
C ASN A 159 -22.06 -5.82 9.13
N GLY A 160 -21.00 -6.63 9.04
CA GLY A 160 -20.86 -7.54 7.89
C GLY A 160 -22.10 -8.44 7.85
N GLU A 161 -22.76 -8.72 6.73
CA GLU A 161 -22.32 -8.84 5.34
C GLU A 161 -22.90 -7.70 4.47
N HIS A 162 -22.04 -6.83 3.92
CA HIS A 162 -22.40 -5.64 3.13
C HIS A 162 -23.50 -4.73 3.74
N ARG A 163 -23.05 -3.81 4.60
CA ARG A 163 -23.78 -2.71 5.28
C ARG A 163 -24.30 -3.13 6.66
N GLY A 164 -23.68 -2.56 7.69
CA GLY A 164 -24.34 -2.43 8.99
C GLY A 164 -25.60 -1.57 8.89
N PRO A 165 -26.51 -1.65 9.88
CA PRO A 165 -27.60 -0.71 9.99
C PRO A 165 -27.01 0.70 10.06
N MET A 166 -27.62 1.67 9.37
CA MET A 166 -27.33 3.08 9.63
C MET A 166 -27.58 3.32 11.11
N SER A 167 -26.53 3.51 11.92
CA SER A 167 -26.72 4.12 13.22
C SER A 167 -27.15 5.55 12.95
N ALA A 168 -28.31 5.93 13.49
CA ALA A 168 -28.88 7.27 13.39
C ALA A 168 -28.11 8.30 14.25
N GLU A 169 -26.86 8.03 14.61
CA GLU A 169 -26.02 8.97 15.35
C GLU A 169 -25.25 9.83 14.33
N GLU A 170 -25.82 11.01 14.06
CA GLU A 170 -25.50 11.97 12.99
C GLU A 170 -24.09 12.60 13.02
N VAL A 171 -23.10 12.02 13.72
CA VAL A 171 -21.79 12.68 13.95
C VAL A 171 -20.62 12.07 13.16
N ALA A 172 -20.78 10.90 12.53
CA ALA A 172 -19.68 10.23 11.80
C ALA A 172 -19.60 10.56 10.29
N PHE A 173 -20.45 11.45 9.77
CA PHE A 173 -20.65 11.63 8.31
C PHE A 173 -19.53 12.40 7.56
N MET A 174 -18.44 12.81 8.23
CA MET A 174 -17.39 13.65 7.60
C MET A 174 -16.10 12.92 7.21
N GLN A 175 -15.98 11.62 7.47
CA GLN A 175 -14.81 10.84 7.06
C GLN A 175 -15.19 10.01 5.82
N SER A 176 -14.33 10.02 4.80
CA SER A 176 -14.62 9.48 3.46
C SER A 176 -14.84 7.96 3.51
N HIS A 177 -16.09 7.51 3.54
CA HIS A 177 -16.44 6.09 3.52
C HIS A 177 -16.38 5.56 2.08
N GLY A 178 -15.37 4.74 1.78
CA GLY A 178 -15.25 4.02 0.52
C GLY A 178 -16.26 2.86 0.39
N ALA A 179 -16.56 2.43 -0.84
CA ALA A 179 -17.44 1.29 -1.06
C ALA A 179 -16.76 0.00 -0.55
N GLN A 180 -17.29 -0.59 0.53
CA GLN A 180 -16.87 -1.90 1.05
C GLN A 180 -15.37 -1.98 1.41
N GLY A 181 -14.80 -0.91 1.97
CA GLY A 181 -13.38 -0.86 2.33
C GLY A 181 -12.43 -0.65 1.16
N HIS A 182 -12.95 -0.23 0.01
CA HIS A 182 -12.16 0.29 -1.10
C HIS A 182 -12.34 1.80 -1.18
N SER A 183 -11.24 2.54 -1.08
CA SER A 183 -11.24 4.00 -1.26
C SER A 183 -10.23 4.42 -2.31
N GLN A 184 -10.56 5.49 -3.03
CA GLN A 184 -9.66 6.10 -4.00
C GLN A 184 -9.74 7.62 -3.82
N LEU A 185 -8.61 8.24 -3.50
CA LEU A 185 -8.53 9.67 -3.29
C LEU A 185 -7.51 10.29 -4.25
N HIS A 186 -7.80 11.53 -4.62
CA HIS A 186 -6.99 12.29 -5.55
C HIS A 186 -6.50 13.59 -4.91
N LYS A 187 -5.19 13.85 -5.05
CA LYS A 187 -4.52 15.13 -4.83
C LYS A 187 -4.99 15.83 -3.56
N TYR A 188 -5.67 16.97 -3.68
CA TYR A 188 -6.05 17.84 -2.58
C TYR A 188 -6.71 17.12 -1.40
N SER A 189 -7.68 16.23 -1.67
CA SER A 189 -8.38 15.51 -0.60
C SER A 189 -7.46 14.55 0.14
N ALA A 190 -6.53 13.90 -0.56
CA ALA A 190 -5.56 12.99 0.05
C ALA A 190 -4.48 13.76 0.85
N GLU A 191 -3.93 14.83 0.29
CA GLU A 191 -2.88 15.61 0.95
C GLU A 191 -3.40 16.37 2.18
N LYS A 192 -4.66 16.81 2.15
CA LYS A 192 -5.32 17.37 3.33
C LYS A 192 -5.33 16.35 4.48
N LEU A 193 -5.74 15.11 4.20
CA LEU A 193 -5.73 14.04 5.21
C LEU A 193 -4.31 13.70 5.66
N ALA A 194 -3.34 13.67 4.75
CA ALA A 194 -1.94 13.46 5.09
C ALA A 194 -1.43 14.50 6.11
N LYS A 195 -1.79 15.77 5.90
CA LYS A 195 -1.48 16.86 6.81
C LYS A 195 -2.17 16.70 8.16
N GLU A 196 -3.47 16.40 8.16
CA GLU A 196 -4.27 16.21 9.38
C GLU A 196 -3.78 15.03 10.22
N TRP A 197 -3.30 13.96 9.57
CA TRP A 197 -2.78 12.78 10.26
C TRP A 197 -1.29 12.87 10.59
N GLY A 198 -0.64 14.00 10.30
CA GLY A 198 0.75 14.26 10.66
C GLY A 198 1.77 13.42 9.87
N LEU A 199 1.45 13.05 8.63
CA LEU A 199 2.44 12.45 7.73
C LEU A 199 3.46 13.50 7.27
N GLU A 200 4.67 13.03 6.95
CA GLU A 200 5.74 13.90 6.46
C GLU A 200 5.39 14.45 5.07
N LEU A 201 5.27 15.78 5.01
CA LEU A 201 5.12 16.52 3.77
C LEU A 201 6.46 17.19 3.41
N VAL A 202 6.77 17.19 2.12
CA VAL A 202 8.01 17.75 1.55
C VAL A 202 7.67 18.71 0.42
N ASP A 203 8.62 19.59 0.09
CA ASP A 203 8.56 20.42 -1.11
C ASP A 203 8.66 19.55 -2.37
N GLU A 204 8.00 19.96 -3.46
CA GLU A 204 7.99 19.23 -4.74
C GLU A 204 9.41 18.91 -5.25
N LYS A 205 10.40 19.78 -4.97
CA LYS A 205 11.80 19.58 -5.36
C LYS A 205 12.43 18.35 -4.72
N TYR A 206 11.87 17.84 -3.62
CA TYR A 206 12.35 16.60 -3.02
C TYR A 206 12.24 15.43 -4.01
N PHE A 207 11.17 15.34 -4.80
CA PHE A 207 10.97 14.18 -5.68
C PHE A 207 11.90 14.17 -6.90
N PHE A 208 12.49 15.32 -7.21
CA PHE A 208 13.37 15.50 -8.35
C PHE A 208 14.76 14.90 -8.13
N VAL A 209 15.24 14.17 -9.15
CA VAL A 209 16.63 13.74 -9.29
C VAL A 209 17.09 14.01 -10.72
N GLN A 210 18.25 14.66 -10.88
CA GLN A 210 18.78 15.06 -12.20
C GLN A 210 18.84 13.92 -13.23
N ALA A 211 19.11 12.69 -12.78
CA ALA A 211 19.16 11.50 -13.62
C ALA A 211 17.84 11.19 -14.37
N ARG A 212 16.70 11.69 -13.89
CA ARG A 212 15.37 11.47 -14.50
C ARG A 212 15.00 12.48 -15.58
N ASN A 213 15.65 13.65 -15.60
CA ASN A 213 15.31 14.72 -16.54
C ASN A 213 15.54 14.32 -18.01
N LEU A 214 16.52 13.46 -18.25
CA LEU A 214 16.89 12.98 -19.59
C LEU A 214 15.82 12.09 -20.25
N TRP A 215 14.86 11.55 -19.50
CA TRP A 215 13.78 10.72 -20.07
C TRP A 215 12.58 11.53 -20.59
N CYS A 216 12.33 12.71 -20.03
CA CYS A 216 11.23 13.59 -20.48
C CYS A 216 11.69 14.60 -21.55
N CYS A 217 12.99 14.89 -21.64
CA CYS A 217 13.54 15.87 -22.57
C CYS A 217 14.09 15.27 -23.88
N VAL A 218 13.59 14.11 -24.32
CA VAL A 218 13.88 13.62 -25.68
C VAL A 218 12.80 14.18 -26.62
N PRO A 219 13.13 15.13 -27.51
CA PRO A 219 12.20 15.64 -28.52
C PRO A 219 11.81 14.59 -29.56
#